data_AF-A0A7K3RP82-F1
#
_entry.id   AF-A0A7K3RP82-F1
#
_cell.length_a   1.000
_cell.length_b   1.000
_cell.length_c   1.000
_cell.angle_alpha   90.00
_cell.angle_beta   90.00
_cell.angle_gamma   90.00
#
_symmetry.space_group_name_H-M   'P 1'
#
loop_
_entity.id
_entity.type
_entity.pdbx_description
1 polymer ?
#
loop_
_entity_poly.entity_id
_entity_poly.type
_entity_poly.pdbx_seq_one_letter_code
_entity_poly.pdbx_strand_id
1 'polypeptide(L)'
;AGPPQIRNAGTLGGNIVTSAPTGDALPVLAALEAELVIAGPDGARREIPVSHLLAGRELLEPAELIGFVRVPLLHAPQVFLKATGRTGPGRATASVAIVLDPARRGVRCAVGAIAPMPLRPLEAEQWIASLIDWDGERGLAPDALAAFGEYVAAACIPDHAPPADGSEAPPLSPAVLHLRRTVAALARRALGRALS
;
A
#
# COMPACT_ATOMS: atom_id res chain seq x y z
N ALA A 1 -8.89 -4.57 10.55
CA ALA A 1 -8.78 -6.02 10.79
C ALA A 1 -10.16 -6.68 10.89
N GLY A 2 -10.22 -8.00 10.70
CA GLY A 2 -11.40 -8.82 10.98
C GLY A 2 -11.69 -8.95 12.49
N PRO A 3 -12.78 -9.64 12.88
CA PRO A 3 -13.11 -9.86 14.28
C PRO A 3 -12.04 -10.74 14.98
N PRO A 4 -11.95 -10.73 16.33
CA PRO A 4 -10.90 -11.43 17.07
C PRO A 4 -10.73 -12.91 16.70
N GLN A 5 -11.83 -13.62 16.45
CA GLN A 5 -11.85 -15.03 16.08
C GLN A 5 -11.05 -15.30 14.79
N ILE A 6 -11.22 -14.43 13.79
CA ILE A 6 -10.47 -14.53 12.53
C ILE A 6 -9.00 -14.19 12.73
N ARG A 7 -8.68 -13.23 13.61
CA ARG A 7 -7.28 -12.88 13.90
C ARG A 7 -6.54 -13.97 14.66
N ASN A 8 -7.23 -14.71 15.53
CA ASN A 8 -6.64 -15.79 16.31
C ASN A 8 -6.36 -17.04 15.47
N ALA A 9 -7.12 -17.28 14.40
CA ALA A 9 -6.96 -18.44 13.53
C ALA A 9 -6.20 -18.12 12.22
N GLY A 10 -6.24 -16.87 11.76
CA GLY A 10 -5.64 -16.44 10.49
C GLY A 10 -4.12 -16.35 10.57
N THR A 11 -3.45 -16.75 9.48
CA THR A 11 -2.00 -16.66 9.34
C THR A 11 -1.61 -15.55 8.37
N LEU A 12 -0.42 -14.95 8.57
CA LEU A 12 0.11 -13.94 7.65
C LEU A 12 0.44 -14.55 6.27
N GLY A 13 1.04 -15.74 6.25
CA GLY A 13 1.31 -16.48 5.00
C GLY A 13 0.02 -16.79 4.22
N GLY A 14 -1.04 -17.26 4.90
CA GLY A 14 -2.33 -17.49 4.27
C GLY A 14 -2.98 -16.20 3.75
N ASN A 15 -2.82 -15.08 4.46
CA ASN A 15 -3.28 -13.77 4.00
C ASN A 15 -2.58 -13.33 2.71
N ILE A 16 -1.26 -13.50 2.64
CA ILE A 16 -0.44 -13.18 1.46
C ILE A 16 -0.82 -14.09 0.30
N VAL A 17 -0.88 -15.41 0.47
CA VAL A 17 -1.21 -16.34 -0.64
C VAL A 17 -2.65 -16.14 -1.14
N THR A 18 -3.57 -15.79 -0.26
CA THR A 18 -4.95 -15.47 -0.67
C THR A 18 -5.00 -14.21 -1.54
N SER A 19 -4.06 -13.27 -1.35
CA SER A 19 -3.97 -12.00 -2.09
C SER A 19 -5.33 -11.29 -2.24
N ALA A 20 -6.17 -11.32 -1.20
CA ALA A 20 -7.47 -10.67 -1.27
C ALA A 20 -7.24 -9.16 -1.47
N PRO A 21 -7.85 -8.50 -2.48
CA PRO A 21 -7.64 -7.08 -2.76
C PRO A 21 -7.83 -6.17 -1.54
N THR A 22 -8.76 -6.53 -0.66
CA THR A 22 -9.09 -5.81 0.57
C THR A 22 -8.31 -6.28 1.80
N GLY A 23 -7.22 -7.02 1.63
CA GLY A 23 -6.39 -7.56 2.71
C GLY A 23 -5.60 -6.45 3.40
N ASP A 24 -5.88 -6.20 4.67
CA ASP A 24 -5.30 -5.07 5.42
C ASP A 24 -3.76 -5.15 5.53
N ALA A 25 -3.17 -6.36 5.57
CA ALA A 25 -1.72 -6.54 5.74
C ALA A 25 -0.93 -6.33 4.44
N LEU A 26 -1.55 -6.51 3.27
CA LEU A 26 -0.87 -6.47 1.98
C LEU A 26 -0.25 -5.09 1.67
N PRO A 27 -0.96 -3.95 1.79
CA PRO A 27 -0.35 -2.64 1.58
C PRO A 27 0.72 -2.34 2.64
N VAL A 28 0.54 -2.82 3.88
CA VAL A 28 1.56 -2.64 4.94
C VAL A 28 2.86 -3.35 4.55
N LEU A 29 2.79 -4.61 4.13
CA LEU A 29 3.96 -5.37 3.68
C LEU A 29 4.61 -4.77 2.42
N ALA A 30 3.80 -4.25 1.50
CA ALA A 30 4.30 -3.57 0.30
C ALA A 30 5.05 -2.27 0.63
N ALA A 31 4.52 -1.43 1.52
CA ALA A 31 5.17 -0.18 1.95
C ALA A 31 6.41 -0.42 2.82
N LEU A 32 6.44 -1.54 3.55
CA LEU A 32 7.60 -2.00 4.31
C LEU A 32 8.64 -2.73 3.46
N GLU A 33 8.36 -2.98 2.18
CA GLU A 33 9.24 -3.73 1.28
C GLU A 33 9.66 -5.08 1.91
N ALA A 34 8.69 -5.77 2.53
CA ALA A 34 8.95 -7.03 3.21
C ALA A 34 9.44 -8.12 2.26
N GLU A 35 10.20 -9.07 2.79
CA GLU A 35 10.71 -10.23 2.06
C GLU A 35 10.00 -11.49 2.54
N LEU A 36 9.89 -12.48 1.66
CA LEU A 36 9.32 -13.78 1.94
C LEU A 36 10.41 -14.83 1.86
N VAL A 37 10.49 -15.68 2.88
CA VAL A 37 11.32 -16.88 2.85
C VAL A 37 10.43 -18.03 2.39
N ILE A 38 10.64 -18.46 1.16
CA ILE A 38 9.95 -19.60 0.56
C ILE A 38 10.70 -20.87 0.97
N ALA A 39 9.99 -21.80 1.61
CA ALA A 39 10.50 -23.11 1.96
C ALA A 39 10.02 -24.12 0.91
N GLY A 40 10.94 -24.97 0.46
CA GLY A 40 10.66 -26.03 -0.51
C GLY A 40 11.10 -27.42 0.00
N PRO A 41 11.04 -28.44 -0.87
CA PRO A 41 11.48 -29.80 -0.58
C PRO A 41 12.94 -29.87 -0.11
N ASP A 42 13.29 -30.94 0.60
CA ASP A 42 14.65 -31.25 1.06
C ASP A 42 15.34 -30.12 1.87
N GLY A 43 14.55 -29.24 2.48
CA GLY A 43 15.04 -28.11 3.27
C GLY A 43 15.47 -26.91 2.45
N ALA A 44 15.19 -26.88 1.14
CA ALA A 44 15.49 -25.74 0.28
C ALA A 44 14.81 -24.46 0.77
N ARG A 45 15.53 -23.33 0.65
CA ARG A 45 15.04 -22.00 1.01
C ARG A 45 15.49 -20.95 0.00
N ARG A 46 14.59 -20.05 -0.36
CA ARG A 46 14.90 -18.85 -1.14
C ARG A 46 14.16 -17.63 -0.62
N GLU A 47 14.73 -16.46 -0.84
CA GLU A 47 14.12 -15.18 -0.46
C GLU A 47 13.61 -14.46 -1.71
N ILE A 48 12.38 -13.94 -1.65
CA ILE A 48 11.81 -13.11 -2.71
C ILE A 48 11.09 -11.90 -2.10
N PRO A 49 11.08 -10.74 -2.78
CA PRO A 49 10.27 -9.60 -2.35
C PRO A 49 8.79 -9.97 -2.27
N VAL A 50 8.07 -9.49 -1.24
CA VAL A 50 6.62 -9.71 -1.12
C VAL A 50 5.85 -9.18 -2.33
N SER A 51 6.33 -8.07 -2.92
CA SER A 51 5.73 -7.44 -4.11
C SER A 51 5.60 -8.42 -5.28
N HIS A 52 6.52 -9.37 -5.41
CA HIS A 52 6.49 -10.37 -6.46
C HIS A 52 5.28 -11.32 -6.32
N LEU A 53 5.01 -11.81 -5.10
CA LEU A 53 3.83 -12.66 -4.87
C LEU A 53 2.51 -11.87 -4.86
N LEU A 54 2.56 -10.59 -4.51
CA LEU A 54 1.38 -9.73 -4.62
C LEU A 54 1.01 -9.47 -6.08
N ALA A 55 1.97 -9.50 -7.00
CA ALA A 55 1.73 -9.40 -8.44
C ALA A 55 1.19 -10.69 -9.05
N GLY A 56 1.54 -11.85 -8.49
CA GLY A 56 1.05 -13.15 -8.94
C GLY A 56 1.68 -14.31 -8.18
N ARG A 57 0.94 -15.43 -8.07
CA ARG A 57 1.39 -16.63 -7.35
C ARG A 57 2.24 -17.58 -8.19
N GLU A 58 2.47 -17.24 -9.46
CA GLU A 58 3.24 -18.02 -10.44
C GLU A 58 4.64 -18.40 -9.91
N LEU A 59 5.18 -17.62 -8.97
CA LEU A 59 6.51 -17.84 -8.41
C LEU A 59 6.55 -18.90 -7.30
N LEU A 60 5.41 -19.45 -6.87
CA LEU A 60 5.37 -20.59 -5.96
C LEU A 60 5.30 -21.88 -6.77
N GLU A 61 6.36 -22.69 -6.68
CA GLU A 61 6.43 -24.01 -7.29
C GLU A 61 5.64 -25.04 -6.48
N PRO A 62 5.29 -26.20 -7.08
CA PRO A 62 4.73 -27.31 -6.33
C PRO A 62 5.59 -27.69 -5.11
N ALA A 63 4.92 -27.95 -3.98
CA ALA A 63 5.55 -28.23 -2.67
C ALA A 63 6.35 -27.06 -2.05
N GLU A 64 6.24 -25.85 -2.58
CA GLU A 64 6.70 -24.64 -1.89
C GLU A 64 5.61 -24.02 -1.01
N LEU A 65 6.05 -23.37 0.07
CA LEU A 65 5.20 -22.60 0.97
C LEU A 65 5.93 -21.38 1.52
N ILE A 66 5.17 -20.36 1.93
CA ILE A 66 5.73 -19.23 2.68
C ILE A 66 6.11 -19.72 4.08
N GLY A 67 7.39 -19.93 4.33
CA GLY A 67 7.92 -20.35 5.61
C GLY A 67 8.01 -19.18 6.60
N PHE A 68 8.45 -18.01 6.12
CA PHE A 68 8.58 -16.81 6.94
C PHE A 68 8.25 -15.55 6.14
N VAL A 69 7.81 -14.51 6.86
CA VAL A 69 7.71 -13.15 6.36
C VAL A 69 8.73 -12.31 7.13
N ARG A 70 9.74 -11.81 6.44
CA ARG A 70 10.78 -10.95 6.99
C ARG A 70 10.36 -9.50 6.82
N VAL A 71 10.04 -8.86 7.94
CA VAL A 71 9.67 -7.45 7.98
C VAL A 71 10.86 -6.67 8.53
N PRO A 72 11.32 -5.60 7.86
CA PRO A 72 12.43 -4.82 8.38
C PRO A 72 12.05 -4.13 9.69
N LEU A 73 12.97 -4.14 10.65
CA LEU A 73 12.84 -3.39 11.89
C LEU A 73 13.26 -1.94 11.65
N LEU A 74 12.29 -1.06 11.46
CA LEU A 74 12.53 0.35 11.19
C LEU A 74 12.24 1.21 12.43
N HIS A 75 13.20 2.07 12.79
CA HIS A 75 13.00 3.16 13.76
C HIS A 75 12.41 4.37 13.03
N ALA A 76 11.23 4.17 12.45
CA ALA A 76 10.61 5.06 11.48
C ALA A 76 9.11 5.19 11.78
N PRO A 77 8.52 6.41 11.69
CA PRO A 77 7.07 6.57 11.76
C PRO A 77 6.36 5.76 10.67
N GLN A 78 5.32 5.01 11.09
CA GLN A 78 4.53 4.14 10.22
C GLN A 78 3.05 4.37 10.52
N VAL A 79 2.25 4.60 9.47
CA VAL A 79 0.82 4.88 9.61
C VAL A 79 0.03 4.03 8.63
N PHE A 80 -0.95 3.29 9.15
CA PHE A 80 -1.94 2.60 8.33
C PHE A 80 -3.33 3.18 8.60
N LEU A 81 -3.99 3.66 7.54
CA LEU A 81 -5.37 4.13 7.60
C LEU A 81 -6.26 3.27 6.69
N LYS A 82 -7.48 3.04 7.15
CA LYS A 82 -8.49 2.29 6.40
C LYS A 82 -9.83 3.01 6.42
N ALA A 83 -10.45 3.12 5.24
CA ALA A 83 -11.84 3.51 5.09
C ALA A 83 -12.73 2.26 4.96
N THR A 84 -13.86 2.26 5.66
CA THR A 84 -14.87 1.19 5.63
C THR A 84 -16.25 1.80 5.50
N GLY A 85 -17.19 1.09 4.85
CA GLY A 85 -18.58 1.54 4.74
C GLY A 85 -19.40 1.45 6.02
N ARG A 86 -18.80 1.03 7.15
CA ARG A 86 -19.44 0.89 8.45
C ARG A 86 -18.44 1.03 9.59
N THR A 87 -18.95 1.25 10.80
CA THR A 87 -18.16 1.19 12.04
C THR A 87 -17.88 -0.27 12.44
N GLY A 88 -16.74 -0.52 13.08
CA GLY A 88 -16.33 -1.86 13.52
C GLY A 88 -15.65 -2.72 12.43
N PRO A 89 -15.58 -4.06 12.61
CA PRO A 89 -14.96 -4.95 11.64
C PRO A 89 -15.64 -4.87 10.27
N GLY A 90 -14.85 -4.67 9.22
CA GLY A 90 -15.32 -4.53 7.85
C GLY A 90 -14.20 -4.58 6.82
N ARG A 91 -14.57 -4.94 5.59
CA ARG A 91 -13.67 -4.90 4.42
C ARG A 91 -13.35 -3.44 4.08
N ALA A 92 -12.11 -3.19 3.69
CA ALA A 92 -11.68 -1.88 3.23
C ALA A 92 -12.44 -1.48 1.96
N THR A 93 -12.91 -0.25 1.89
CA THR A 93 -13.23 0.42 0.62
C THR A 93 -11.94 0.97 0.00
N ALA A 94 -11.05 1.51 0.83
CA ALA A 94 -9.69 1.91 0.48
C ALA A 94 -8.81 1.82 1.74
N SER A 95 -7.51 1.64 1.56
CA SER A 95 -6.54 1.68 2.65
C SER A 95 -5.21 2.25 2.17
N VAL A 96 -4.49 2.92 3.06
CA VAL A 96 -3.17 3.50 2.78
C VAL A 96 -2.22 3.14 3.91
N ALA A 97 -1.05 2.61 3.56
CA ALA A 97 0.10 2.46 4.45
C ALA A 97 1.17 3.48 4.05
N ILE A 98 1.69 4.23 5.03
CA ILE A 98 2.82 5.15 4.88
C ILE A 98 3.95 4.69 5.80
N VAL A 99 5.18 4.72 5.30
CA VAL A 99 6.41 4.63 6.08
C VAL A 99 7.23 5.87 5.78
N LEU A 100 7.48 6.69 6.80
CA LEU A 100 8.41 7.83 6.72
C LEU A 100 9.74 7.35 7.29
N ASP A 101 10.77 7.21 6.45
CA ASP A 101 12.05 6.60 6.79
C ASP A 101 13.19 7.63 6.73
N PRO A 102 13.52 8.29 7.86
CA PRO A 102 14.59 9.28 7.89
C PRO A 102 15.97 8.71 7.58
N ALA A 103 16.22 7.44 7.95
CA ALA A 103 17.51 6.80 7.72
C ALA A 103 17.77 6.63 6.21
N ARG A 104 16.73 6.34 5.44
CA ARG A 104 16.79 6.26 3.97
C ARG A 104 16.36 7.55 3.26
N ARG A 105 16.06 8.61 4.00
CA ARG A 105 15.50 9.88 3.48
C ARG A 105 14.35 9.65 2.49
N GLY A 106 13.43 8.75 2.85
CA GLY A 106 12.39 8.27 1.95
C GLY A 106 10.99 8.26 2.55
N VAL A 107 9.99 8.40 1.70
CA VAL A 107 8.58 8.13 2.01
C VAL A 107 8.17 6.93 1.18
N ARG A 108 7.59 5.90 1.79
CA ARG A 108 6.99 4.76 1.08
C ARG A 108 5.49 4.75 1.32
N CYS A 109 4.73 4.48 0.27
CA CYS A 109 3.28 4.53 0.23
C CYS A 109 2.75 3.28 -0.49
N ALA A 110 1.73 2.65 0.08
CA ALA A 110 1.00 1.60 -0.61
C ALA A 110 -0.51 1.76 -0.40
N VAL A 111 -1.26 1.63 -1.48
CA VAL A 111 -2.72 1.76 -1.49
C VAL A 111 -3.36 0.41 -1.74
N GLY A 112 -4.20 -0.05 -0.82
CA GLY A 112 -4.92 -1.33 -0.91
C GLY A 112 -6.41 -1.17 -1.17
N ALA A 113 -7.08 -2.27 -1.52
CA ALA A 113 -8.53 -2.40 -1.75
C ALA A 113 -9.11 -1.76 -3.02
N ILE A 114 -8.30 -1.06 -3.81
CA ILE A 114 -8.72 -0.36 -5.02
C ILE A 114 -8.34 -1.07 -6.32
N ALA A 115 -7.47 -2.09 -6.23
CA ALA A 115 -6.91 -2.84 -7.34
C ALA A 115 -6.68 -4.29 -6.89
N PRO A 116 -6.44 -5.25 -7.82
CA PRO A 116 -6.18 -6.66 -7.47
C PRO A 116 -5.04 -6.86 -6.47
N MET A 117 -4.04 -5.96 -6.49
CA MET A 117 -2.88 -5.93 -5.59
C MET A 117 -2.67 -4.51 -5.05
N PRO A 118 -1.95 -4.35 -3.92
CA PRO A 118 -1.58 -3.01 -3.46
C PRO A 118 -0.75 -2.26 -4.51
N LEU A 119 -1.09 -1.00 -4.75
CA LEU A 119 -0.38 -0.12 -5.68
C LEU A 119 0.60 0.77 -4.91
N ARG A 120 1.80 0.95 -5.46
CA ARG A 120 2.80 1.89 -4.93
C ARG A 120 2.99 3.08 -5.88
N PRO A 121 2.58 4.30 -5.49
CA PRO A 121 2.73 5.50 -6.31
C PRO A 121 4.15 6.07 -6.16
N LEU A 122 5.14 5.41 -6.77
CA LEU A 122 6.57 5.70 -6.59
C LEU A 122 6.96 7.15 -6.94
N GLU A 123 6.33 7.74 -7.95
CA GLU A 123 6.57 9.14 -8.32
C GLU A 123 6.08 10.11 -7.24
N ALA A 124 4.92 9.83 -6.63
CA ALA A 124 4.39 10.63 -5.52
C ALA A 124 5.27 10.50 -4.27
N GLU A 125 5.78 9.29 -3.99
CA GLU A 125 6.76 8.99 -2.93
C GLU A 125 8.04 9.82 -3.10
N GLN A 126 8.64 9.80 -4.30
CA GLN A 126 9.87 10.53 -4.60
C GLN A 126 9.66 12.04 -4.53
N TRP A 127 8.57 12.53 -5.12
CA TRP A 127 8.23 13.94 -5.11
C TRP A 127 8.08 14.47 -3.68
N ILE A 128 7.29 13.81 -2.82
CA ILE A 128 7.08 14.32 -1.47
C ILE A 128 8.33 14.21 -0.60
N ALA A 129 9.14 13.16 -0.78
CA ALA A 129 10.42 13.01 -0.09
C ALA A 129 11.41 14.13 -0.45
N SER A 130 11.35 14.66 -1.68
CA SER A 130 12.19 15.78 -2.11
C SER A 130 11.86 17.12 -1.43
N LEU A 131 10.65 17.24 -0.86
CA LEU A 131 10.20 18.45 -0.17
C LEU A 131 10.47 18.42 1.33
N ILE A 132 10.87 17.27 1.89
CA ILE A 132 11.14 17.11 3.32
C ILE A 132 12.56 17.57 3.62
N ASP A 133 12.68 18.50 4.58
CA ASP A 133 13.96 18.79 5.22
C ASP A 133 14.31 17.67 6.20
N TRP A 134 15.11 16.71 5.73
CA TRP A 134 15.49 15.51 6.47
C TRP A 134 16.39 15.79 7.67
N ASP A 135 17.16 16.89 7.61
CA ASP A 135 18.14 17.29 8.63
C ASP A 135 17.54 18.27 9.65
N GLY A 136 16.40 18.88 9.34
CA GLY A 136 15.65 19.78 10.22
C GLY A 136 14.36 19.19 10.82
N GLU A 137 13.32 20.03 10.88
CA GLU A 137 12.05 19.71 11.56
C GLU A 137 11.18 18.70 10.80
N ARG A 138 11.55 18.32 9.56
CA ARG A 138 10.78 17.42 8.68
C ARG A 138 9.31 17.83 8.48
N GLY A 139 8.99 19.11 8.68
CA GLY A 139 7.66 19.65 8.47
C GLY A 139 7.32 19.81 6.99
N LEU A 140 6.04 19.65 6.64
CA LEU A 140 5.52 19.95 5.31
C LEU A 140 4.35 20.93 5.41
N ALA A 141 4.29 21.86 4.46
CA ALA A 141 3.17 22.78 4.34
C ALA A 141 1.85 22.00 4.09
N PRO A 142 0.70 22.49 4.59
CA PRO A 142 -0.59 21.84 4.37
C PRO A 142 -0.92 21.56 2.89
N ASP A 143 -0.51 22.47 1.99
CA ASP A 143 -0.72 22.33 0.55
C ASP A 143 0.12 21.19 -0.06
N ALA A 144 1.34 20.96 0.44
CA ALA A 144 2.17 19.84 0.01
C ALA A 144 1.55 18.49 0.45
N LEU A 145 0.96 18.44 1.65
CA LEU A 145 0.22 17.26 2.11
C LEU A 145 -1.04 17.01 1.26
N ALA A 146 -1.76 18.07 0.89
CA ALA A 146 -2.92 17.98 0.02
C ALA A 146 -2.53 17.47 -1.38
N ALA A 147 -1.51 18.06 -1.99
CA ALA A 147 -0.98 17.65 -3.28
C ALA A 147 -0.44 16.21 -3.27
N PHE A 148 0.21 15.77 -2.18
CA PHE A 148 0.60 14.36 -2.02
C PHE A 148 -0.61 13.42 -2.11
N GLY A 149 -1.71 13.78 -1.43
CA GLY A 149 -2.96 13.03 -1.52
C GLY A 149 -3.47 12.91 -2.96
N GLU A 150 -3.52 14.03 -3.68
CA GLU A 150 -3.96 14.06 -5.08
C GLU A 150 -3.05 13.26 -6.01
N TYR A 151 -1.72 13.35 -5.84
CA TYR A 151 -0.76 12.59 -6.65
C TYR A 151 -0.86 11.09 -6.41
N VAL A 152 -1.00 10.66 -5.15
CA VAL A 152 -1.25 9.26 -4.81
C VAL A 152 -2.54 8.76 -5.45
N ALA A 153 -3.62 9.56 -5.36
CA ALA A 153 -4.91 9.17 -5.91
C ALA A 153 -4.91 9.14 -7.44
N ALA A 154 -4.26 10.08 -8.12
CA ALA A 154 -4.13 10.11 -9.57
C ALA A 154 -3.27 8.94 -10.10
N ALA A 155 -2.16 8.62 -9.43
CA ALA A 155 -1.31 7.49 -9.81
C ALA A 155 -2.03 6.15 -9.67
N CYS A 156 -2.88 6.01 -8.65
CA CYS A 156 -3.57 4.76 -8.37
C CYS A 156 -4.95 4.61 -9.06
N ILE A 157 -5.60 5.72 -9.39
CA ILE A 157 -6.90 5.77 -10.08
C ILE A 157 -6.79 6.83 -11.18
N PRO A 158 -6.09 6.50 -12.29
CA PRO A 158 -5.85 7.44 -13.37
C PRO A 158 -7.14 7.75 -14.12
N ASP A 159 -7.14 8.89 -14.80
CA ASP A 159 -8.16 9.21 -15.78
C ASP A 159 -8.10 8.23 -16.97
N HIS A 160 -9.20 8.10 -17.71
CA HIS A 160 -9.22 7.26 -18.89
C HIS A 160 -8.24 7.78 -19.93
N ALA A 161 -7.50 6.87 -20.57
CA ALA A 161 -6.62 7.25 -21.68
C ALA A 161 -7.46 7.86 -22.82
N PRO A 162 -6.97 8.92 -23.48
CA PRO A 162 -7.65 9.48 -24.63
C PRO A 162 -7.81 8.41 -25.73
N PRO A 163 -9.00 8.26 -26.32
CA PRO A 163 -9.24 7.42 -27.47
C PRO A 163 -8.29 7.72 -28.65
N ALA A 164 -7.98 6.70 -29.44
CA ALA A 164 -7.08 6.82 -30.60
C ALA A 164 -7.61 7.77 -31.69
N ASP A 165 -8.91 8.05 -31.70
CA ASP A 165 -9.56 8.97 -32.65
C ASP A 165 -9.47 10.45 -32.24
N GLY A 166 -8.81 10.75 -31.11
CA GLY A 166 -8.62 12.11 -30.61
C GLY A 166 -9.85 12.71 -29.93
N SER A 167 -10.90 11.92 -29.71
CA SER A 167 -12.03 12.35 -28.88
C SER A 167 -11.63 12.48 -27.42
N GLU A 168 -12.42 13.23 -26.64
CA GLU A 168 -12.18 13.38 -25.20
C GLU A 168 -12.54 12.07 -24.49
N ALA A 169 -11.68 11.64 -23.57
CA ALA A 169 -11.96 10.45 -22.77
C ALA A 169 -13.20 10.69 -21.89
N PRO A 170 -14.10 9.69 -21.73
CA PRO A 170 -15.25 9.85 -20.85
C PRO A 170 -14.78 10.13 -19.42
N PRO A 171 -15.55 10.88 -18.61
CA PRO A 171 -15.19 11.12 -17.22
C PRO A 171 -15.32 9.83 -16.39
N LEU A 172 -14.56 9.76 -15.30
CA LEU A 172 -14.68 8.69 -14.31
C LEU A 172 -16.09 8.69 -13.69
N SER A 173 -16.61 7.50 -13.39
CA SER A 173 -17.94 7.38 -12.76
C SER A 173 -17.97 8.02 -11.35
N PRO A 174 -19.14 8.45 -10.84
CA PRO A 174 -19.25 9.03 -9.50
C PRO A 174 -18.69 8.15 -8.38
N ALA A 175 -18.84 6.83 -8.49
CA ALA A 175 -18.28 5.88 -7.53
C ALA A 175 -16.74 5.87 -7.54
N VAL A 176 -16.14 5.90 -8.73
CA VAL A 176 -14.68 5.97 -8.89
C VAL A 176 -14.14 7.32 -8.40
N LEU A 177 -14.82 8.42 -8.68
CA LEU A 177 -14.47 9.74 -8.15
C LEU A 177 -14.58 9.81 -6.61
N HIS A 178 -15.57 9.15 -6.02
CA HIS A 178 -15.66 9.02 -4.56
C HIS A 178 -14.48 8.21 -4.00
N LEU A 179 -14.11 7.11 -4.66
CA LEU A 179 -12.97 6.29 -4.28
C LEU A 179 -11.64 7.07 -4.39
N ARG A 180 -11.42 7.82 -5.48
CA ARG A 180 -10.25 8.67 -5.70
C ARG A 180 -10.09 9.71 -4.59
N ARG A 181 -11.16 10.43 -4.26
CA ARG A 181 -11.17 11.37 -3.12
C ARG A 181 -10.89 10.69 -1.77
N THR A 182 -11.39 9.47 -1.59
CA THR A 182 -11.12 8.69 -0.37
C THR A 182 -9.64 8.33 -0.26
N VAL A 183 -9.01 7.86 -1.33
CA VAL A 183 -7.57 7.58 -1.38
C VAL A 183 -6.76 8.84 -1.10
N ALA A 184 -7.07 9.96 -1.74
CA ALA A 184 -6.39 11.24 -1.53
C ALA A 184 -6.45 11.69 -0.05
N ALA A 185 -7.65 11.62 0.53
CA ALA A 185 -7.86 11.97 1.94
C ALA A 185 -7.10 11.05 2.90
N LEU A 186 -7.05 9.74 2.62
CA LEU A 186 -6.29 8.78 3.43
C LEU A 186 -4.78 9.04 3.33
N ALA A 187 -4.24 9.24 2.12
CA ALA A 187 -2.82 9.48 1.91
C ALA A 187 -2.34 10.77 2.58
N ARG A 188 -3.06 11.88 2.38
CA ARG A 188 -2.80 13.16 3.06
C ARG A 188 -2.78 13.00 4.59
N ARG A 189 -3.79 12.34 5.15
CA ARG A 189 -3.92 12.15 6.60
C ARG A 189 -2.86 11.19 7.15
N ALA A 190 -2.51 10.15 6.41
CA ALA A 190 -1.51 9.18 6.83
C ALA A 190 -0.12 9.82 6.89
N LEU A 191 0.26 10.59 5.86
CA LEU A 191 1.51 11.32 5.85
C LEU A 191 1.56 12.40 6.94
N GLY A 192 0.49 13.19 7.10
CA GLY A 192 0.43 14.19 8.18
C GLY A 192 0.60 13.61 9.58
N ARG A 193 0.10 12.38 9.83
CA ARG A 193 0.31 11.65 11.09
C ARG A 193 1.71 11.06 11.24
N ALA A 194 2.39 10.79 10.13
CA ALA A 194 3.75 10.25 10.16
C ALA A 194 4.78 11.35 10.46
N LEU A 195 4.45 12.61 10.16
CA LEU A 195 5.31 13.79 10.38
C LEU A 195 5.10 14.46 11.74
N SER A 196 4.00 14.14 12.44
CA SER A 196 3.67 14.66 13.78
C SER A 196 4.31 13.83 14.88
#